data_AF-A0A3M1EJV3-F1
#
_entry.id   AF-A0A3M1EJV3-F1
#
_cell.length_a   1.000
_cell.length_b   1.000
_cell.length_c   1.000
_cell.angle_alpha   90.00
_cell.angle_beta   90.00
_cell.angle_gamma   90.00
#
_symmetry.space_group_name_H-M   'P 1'
#
loop_
_entity.id
_entity.type
_entity.pdbx_description
1 polymer ?
#
loop_
_entity_poly.entity_id
_entity_poly.type
_entity_poly.pdbx_seq_one_letter_code
_entity_poly.pdbx_strand_id
1 'polypeptide(L)'
;MDGNDLAAAFILDTTWETLPASVQRRARMCLLDDLASVLSGTLTRVSRITAGYAAERMPGNEATILLHGKRSTAPGATLANAYAG
;
A
#
# COMPACT_ATOMS: atom_id res chain seq x y z
N MET A 1 -25.92 -13.71 11.94
CA MET A 1 -24.94 -12.94 11.17
C MET A 1 -24.59 -11.74 12.01
N ASP A 2 -23.41 -11.75 12.63
CA ASP A 2 -22.91 -10.61 13.39
C ASP A 2 -22.18 -9.61 12.48
N GLY A 3 -21.58 -8.57 13.08
CA GLY A 3 -20.84 -7.57 12.31
C GLY A 3 -19.62 -8.13 11.58
N ASN A 4 -18.95 -9.15 12.13
CA ASN A 4 -17.78 -9.77 11.50
C ASN A 4 -18.20 -10.61 10.30
N ASP A 5 -19.31 -11.35 10.42
CA ASP A 5 -19.87 -12.13 9.32
C ASP A 5 -20.24 -11.23 8.13
N LEU A 6 -20.87 -10.07 8.41
CA LEU A 6 -21.24 -9.09 7.38
C LEU A 6 -20.00 -8.48 6.70
N ALA A 7 -18.97 -8.13 7.47
CA ALA A 7 -17.74 -7.58 6.94
C ALA A 7 -16.98 -8.60 6.07
N ALA A 8 -16.90 -9.86 6.53
CA ALA A 8 -16.27 -10.94 5.78
C ALA A 8 -16.99 -11.19 4.44
N ALA A 9 -18.32 -11.26 4.46
CA ALA A 9 -19.11 -11.40 3.23
C ALA A 9 -18.89 -10.22 2.27
N PHE A 10 -18.92 -8.98 2.77
CA PHE A 10 -18.64 -7.80 1.96
C PHE A 10 -17.25 -7.85 1.31
N ILE A 11 -16.21 -8.24 2.04
CA ILE A 11 -14.84 -8.35 1.51
C ILE A 11 -14.73 -9.42 0.43
N LEU A 12 -15.38 -10.58 0.63
CA LEU A 12 -15.32 -11.71 -0.29
C LEU A 12 -16.13 -11.49 -1.57
N ASP A 13 -17.29 -10.85 -1.46
CA ASP A 13 -18.25 -10.72 -2.56
C ASP A 13 -18.07 -9.42 -3.38
N THR A 14 -17.34 -8.43 -2.85
CA THR A 14 -17.10 -7.18 -3.57
C THR A 14 -16.17 -7.40 -4.76
N THR A 15 -16.66 -7.03 -5.94
CA THR A 15 -15.86 -6.91 -7.16
C THR A 15 -15.75 -5.45 -7.58
N TRP A 16 -14.79 -5.14 -8.45
CA TRP A 16 -14.62 -3.76 -8.92
C TRP A 16 -15.86 -3.27 -9.68
N GLU A 17 -16.48 -4.14 -10.45
CA GLU A 17 -17.64 -3.88 -11.30
C GLU A 17 -18.91 -3.62 -10.49
N THR A 18 -19.03 -4.23 -9.31
CA THR A 18 -20.19 -4.04 -8.42
C THR A 18 -20.14 -2.72 -7.64
N LEU A 19 -18.97 -2.06 -7.59
CA LEU A 19 -18.83 -0.78 -6.90
C LEU A 19 -19.48 0.36 -7.71
N PRO A 20 -20.23 1.28 -7.08
CA PRO A 20 -20.78 2.45 -7.75
C PRO A 20 -19.70 3.26 -8.47
N ALA A 21 -20.04 3.86 -9.61
CA ALA A 21 -19.10 4.66 -10.40
C ALA A 21 -18.44 5.80 -9.59
N SER A 22 -19.15 6.36 -8.60
CA SER A 22 -18.62 7.36 -7.68
C SER A 22 -17.52 6.80 -6.77
N VAL A 23 -17.68 5.57 -6.26
CA VAL A 23 -16.70 4.88 -5.43
C VAL A 23 -15.47 4.53 -6.25
N GLN A 24 -15.65 3.99 -7.46
CA GLN A 24 -14.55 3.69 -8.37
C GLN A 24 -13.74 4.94 -8.73
N ARG A 25 -14.42 6.06 -8.98
CA ARG A 25 -13.77 7.35 -9.24
C ARG A 25 -12.98 7.82 -8.01
N ARG A 26 -13.57 7.71 -6.81
CA ARG A 26 -12.90 8.11 -5.57
C ARG A 26 -11.68 7.25 -5.27
N ALA A 27 -11.77 5.92 -5.44
CA ALA A 27 -10.64 5.01 -5.25
C ALA A 27 -9.45 5.36 -6.15
N ARG A 28 -9.69 5.67 -7.43
CA ARG A 28 -8.62 6.15 -8.35
C ARG A 28 -8.00 7.47 -7.90
N MET A 29 -8.82 8.41 -7.41
CA MET A 29 -8.30 9.69 -6.90
C MET A 29 -7.47 9.50 -5.63
N CYS A 30 -7.92 8.65 -4.69
CA CYS A 30 -7.16 8.33 -3.49
C CYS A 30 -5.83 7.64 -3.84
N LEU A 31 -5.83 6.74 -4.82
CA LEU A 31 -4.59 6.12 -5.30
C LEU A 31 -3.62 7.16 -5.87
N LEU A 32 -4.11 8.12 -6.66
CA LEU A 32 -3.27 9.18 -7.22
C LEU A 32 -2.70 10.10 -6.14
N ASP A 33 -3.52 10.46 -5.15
CA ASP A 33 -3.14 11.27 -3.99
C ASP A 33 -2.05 10.58 -3.16
N ASP A 34 -2.25 9.30 -2.84
CA ASP A 34 -1.29 8.48 -2.08
C ASP A 34 0.04 8.33 -2.83
N LEU A 35 0.01 8.09 -4.14
CA LEU A 35 1.23 8.05 -4.96
C LEU A 35 1.98 9.38 -4.92
N ALA A 36 1.28 10.51 -4.97
CA ALA A 36 1.91 11.83 -4.86
C ALA A 36 2.50 12.07 -3.45
N SER A 37 1.83 11.57 -2.41
CA SER A 37 2.38 11.58 -1.04
C SER A 37 3.67 10.78 -0.97
N VAL A 38 3.67 9.54 -1.48
CA VAL A 38 4.85 8.66 -1.55
C VAL A 38 6.01 9.33 -2.27
N LEU A 39 5.78 9.98 -3.42
CA LEU A 39 6.83 10.71 -4.14
C LEU A 39 7.54 11.72 -3.23
N SER A 40 6.78 12.51 -2.47
CA SER A 40 7.33 13.53 -1.58
C SER A 40 7.93 12.92 -0.31
N GLY A 41 7.27 11.94 0.29
CA GLY A 41 7.67 11.35 1.55
C GLY A 41 8.90 10.44 1.45
N THR A 42 9.25 9.94 0.25
CA THR A 42 10.55 9.26 0.03
C THR A 42 11.77 10.14 0.33
N LEU A 43 11.61 11.47 0.32
CA LEU A 43 12.67 12.42 0.67
C LEU A 43 12.91 12.49 2.18
N THR A 44 11.96 12.02 2.99
CA THR A 44 12.03 12.10 4.45
C THR A 44 13.08 11.14 5.02
N ARG A 45 13.60 11.46 6.21
CA ARG A 45 14.53 10.58 6.93
C ARG A 45 13.87 9.25 7.31
N VAL A 46 12.60 9.27 7.69
CA VAL A 46 11.90 8.05 8.13
C VAL A 46 11.75 7.06 6.99
N SER A 47 11.40 7.53 5.78
CA SER A 47 11.29 6.67 4.60
C SER A 47 12.62 5.98 4.26
N ARG A 48 13.75 6.71 4.31
CA ARG A 48 15.07 6.09 4.10
C ARG A 48 15.41 5.01 5.13
N ILE A 49 15.07 5.24 6.39
CA ILE A 49 15.32 4.27 7.48
C ILE A 49 14.50 3.01 7.27
N THR A 50 13.20 3.15 7.00
CA THR A 50 12.30 2.00 6.85
C THR A 50 12.58 1.23 5.56
N ALA A 51 12.95 1.90 4.47
CA ALA A 51 13.43 1.26 3.24
C ALA A 51 14.72 0.46 3.46
N GLY A 52 15.66 0.99 4.25
CA GLY A 52 16.87 0.26 4.66
C GLY A 52 16.53 -0.96 5.51
N TYR A 53 15.74 -0.76 6.56
CA TYR A 53 15.31 -1.83 7.46
C TYR A 53 14.59 -2.96 6.72
N ALA A 54 13.62 -2.64 5.85
CA ALA A 54 12.88 -3.63 5.08
C ALA A 54 13.81 -4.45 4.16
N ALA A 55 14.74 -3.79 3.46
CA ALA A 55 15.67 -4.49 2.58
C ALA A 55 16.65 -5.41 3.34
N GLU A 56 17.08 -5.03 4.54
CA GLU A 56 18.06 -5.78 5.33
C GLU A 56 17.43 -6.87 6.21
N ARG A 57 16.28 -6.58 6.83
CA ARG A 57 15.65 -7.44 7.83
C ARG A 57 14.49 -8.26 7.28
N MET A 58 13.99 -7.90 6.11
CA MET A 58 12.93 -8.60 5.41
C MET A 58 13.35 -8.85 3.95
N PRO A 59 14.51 -9.47 3.71
CA PRO A 59 15.04 -9.64 2.35
C PRO A 59 14.09 -10.51 1.51
N GLY A 60 13.88 -10.11 0.27
CA GLY A 60 12.99 -10.81 -0.64
C GLY A 60 12.92 -10.09 -1.99
N ASN A 61 12.25 -10.73 -2.95
CA ASN A 61 12.10 -10.19 -4.30
C ASN A 61 10.63 -10.13 -4.74
N GLU A 62 9.69 -10.16 -3.80
CA GLU A 62 8.25 -10.22 -4.08
C GLU A 62 7.71 -8.85 -4.51
N ALA A 63 8.13 -7.78 -3.83
CA ALA A 63 7.58 -6.45 -4.02
C ALA A 63 8.66 -5.35 -4.04
N THR A 64 8.31 -4.21 -4.65
CA THR A 64 9.18 -3.05 -4.82
C THR A 64 9.05 -2.08 -3.65
N ILE A 65 10.18 -1.59 -3.15
CA ILE A 65 10.23 -0.40 -2.30
C ILE A 65 10.32 0.82 -3.23
N LEU A 66 9.23 1.60 -3.28
CA LEU A 66 9.05 2.67 -4.26
C LEU A 66 10.17 3.71 -4.13
N LEU A 67 10.74 4.10 -5.28
CA LEU A 67 11.79 5.13 -5.43
C LEU A 67 13.11 4.90 -4.66
N HIS A 68 13.30 3.74 -4.04
CA HIS A 68 14.54 3.41 -3.33
C HIS A 68 15.46 2.46 -4.11
N GLY A 69 15.03 1.97 -5.28
CA GLY A 69 15.79 1.00 -6.09
C GLY A 69 15.99 -0.35 -5.40
N LYS A 70 15.12 -0.69 -4.43
CA LYS A 70 15.21 -1.90 -3.60
C LYS A 70 13.94 -2.75 -3.73
N ARG A 71 14.07 -4.03 -3.38
CA ARG A 71 12.97 -5.00 -3.29
C ARG A 71 13.03 -5.72 -1.95
N SER A 72 11.90 -6.27 -1.52
CA SER A 72 11.73 -6.95 -0.25
C SER A 72 10.62 -8.01 -0.37
N THR A 73 10.30 -8.69 0.72
CA THR A 73 9.03 -9.44 0.84
C THR A 73 7.84 -8.48 0.73
N ALA A 74 6.64 -8.99 0.43
CA ALA A 74 5.45 -8.16 0.34
C ALA A 74 5.21 -7.33 1.63
N PRO A 75 5.29 -7.90 2.86
CA PRO A 75 5.12 -7.11 4.07
C PRO A 75 6.22 -6.06 4.29
N GLY A 76 7.46 -6.35 3.90
CA GLY A 76 8.57 -5.41 4.04
C GLY A 76 8.47 -4.22 3.09
N ALA A 77 8.07 -4.48 1.84
CA ALA A 77 7.78 -3.41 0.88
C ALA A 77 6.60 -2.54 1.34
N THR A 78 5.52 -3.15 1.85
CA THR A 78 4.38 -2.41 2.42
C THR A 78 4.81 -1.51 3.57
N LEU A 79 5.60 -2.01 4.52
CA LEU A 79 6.13 -1.20 5.63
C LEU A 79 6.89 0.02 5.09
N ALA A 80 7.83 -0.18 4.16
CA ALA A 80 8.65 0.91 3.65
C ALA A 80 7.81 1.95 2.86
N ASN A 81 6.89 1.49 2.02
CA ASN A 81 6.04 2.37 1.20
C ASN A 81 5.04 3.14 2.07
N ALA A 82 4.47 2.53 3.12
CA ALA A 82 3.52 3.19 4.03
C ALA A 82 4.16 4.29 4.88
N TYR A 83 5.46 4.25 5.16
CA TYR A 83 6.18 5.36 5.82
C TYR A 83 6.59 6.48 4.85
N ALA A 84 6.41 6.25 3.55
CA ALA A 84 6.63 7.27 2.53
C ALA A 84 5.32 7.98 2.13
N GLY A 85 4.17 7.31 2.21
CA GLY A 85 2.84 7.92 2.02
C GLY A 85 2.38 8.66 3.27
#